data_AF-A0A8D1LV20-F1
#
_entry.id   AF-A0A8D1LV20-F1
#
_cell.length_a   1.000
_cell.length_b   1.000
_cell.length_c   1.000
_cell.angle_alpha   90.00
_cell.angle_beta   90.00
_cell.angle_gamma   90.00
#
_symmetry.space_group_name_H-M   'P 1'
#
loop_
_entity.id
_entity.type
_entity.pdbx_description
1 polymer ?
#
loop_
_entity_poly.entity_id
_entity_poly.type
_entity_poly.pdbx_seq_one_letter_code
_entity_poly.pdbx_strand_id
1 'polypeptide(L)' 'ALVVPPGEEQSYTCHVQHEGLQEPLTLRWDRKDSSYAQTATSDGAQGCD' A
#
# COMPACT_ATOMS: atom_id res chain seq x y z
N ALA A 1 -21.73 -1.00 1.93
CA ALA A 1 -20.28 -0.84 1.68
C ALA A 1 -19.56 -0.91 3.01
N LEU A 2 -18.41 -1.60 3.09
CA LEU A 2 -17.54 -1.56 4.26
C LEU A 2 -16.66 -0.31 4.17
N VAL A 3 -16.54 0.42 5.27
CA VAL A 3 -15.61 1.54 5.39
C VAL A 3 -14.48 1.06 6.28
N VAL A 4 -13.26 1.12 5.76
CA VAL A 4 -12.05 0.78 6.51
C VAL A 4 -11.40 2.08 6.97
N PRO A 5 -11.12 2.26 8.26
CA PRO A 5 -10.42 3.44 8.74
C PRO A 5 -9.01 3.55 8.14
N PRO A 6 -8.56 4.76 7.78
CA PRO A 6 -7.20 4.98 7.30
C PRO A 6 -6.15 4.48 8.31
N GLY A 7 -5.23 3.64 7.87
CA GLY A 7 -4.16 3.05 8.68
C GLY A 7 -4.50 1.68 9.30
N GLU A 8 -5.76 1.25 9.26
CA GLU A 8 -6.18 -0.06 9.75
C GLU A 8 -6.29 -1.11 8.63
N GLU A 9 -6.08 -0.75 7.37
CA GLU A 9 -6.33 -1.62 6.21
C GLU A 9 -5.57 -2.95 6.29
N GLN A 10 -4.36 -2.95 6.86
CA GLN A 10 -3.56 -4.16 7.03
C GLN A 10 -4.15 -5.16 8.06
N SER A 11 -5.06 -4.70 8.93
CA SER A 11 -5.78 -5.56 9.89
C SER A 11 -6.99 -6.25 9.26
N TYR A 12 -7.46 -5.74 8.11
CA TYR A 12 -8.60 -6.32 7.40
C TYR A 12 -8.11 -7.33 6.36
N THR A 13 -8.86 -8.42 6.27
CA THR A 13 -8.66 -9.46 5.24
C THR A 13 -10.00 -9.80 4.62
N CYS A 14 -10.00 -9.99 3.31
CA CYS A 14 -11.18 -10.42 2.58
C CYS A 14 -11.09 -11.93 2.35
N HIS A 15 -12.14 -12.64 2.72
CA HIS A 15 -12.28 -14.07 2.45
C HIS A 15 -13.30 -14.27 1.35
N VAL A 16 -12.87 -14.85 0.23
CA VAL A 16 -13.71 -15.10 -0.93
C VAL A 16 -14.04 -16.59 -0.97
N GLN A 17 -15.33 -16.90 -0.87
CA GLN A 17 -15.86 -18.24 -1.10
C GLN A 17 -16.47 -18.30 -2.49
N HIS A 18 -16.14 -19.35 -3.23
CA HIS A 18 -16.70 -19.61 -4.55
C HIS A 18 -16.81 -21.13 -4.74
N GLU A 19 -17.83 -21.60 -5.45
CA GLU A 19 -18.15 -23.03 -5.56
C GLU A 19 -17.00 -23.85 -6.18
N GLY A 20 -16.19 -23.24 -7.05
CA GLY A 20 -15.01 -23.89 -7.65
C GLY A 20 -13.78 -23.96 -6.74
N LEU A 21 -13.81 -23.35 -5.55
CA LEU A 21 -12.70 -23.36 -4.61
C LEU A 21 -12.91 -24.44 -3.55
N GLN A 22 -11.92 -25.33 -3.38
CA GLN A 22 -11.93 -26.30 -2.27
C GLN A 22 -11.76 -25.62 -0.90
N GLU A 23 -11.11 -24.46 -0.85
CA GLU A 23 -10.94 -23.64 0.35
C GLU A 23 -11.14 -22.15 0.05
N PRO A 24 -11.56 -21.32 1.02
CA PRO A 24 -11.71 -19.89 0.80
C PRO A 24 -10.40 -19.21 0.42
N LEU A 25 -10.45 -18.29 -0.54
CA LEU A 25 -9.29 -17.46 -0.89
C LEU A 25 -9.19 -16.27 0.06
N THR A 26 -8.05 -16.14 0.75
CA THR A 26 -7.76 -14.97 1.59
C THR A 26 -6.99 -13.91 0.80
N LEU A 27 -7.61 -12.75 0.64
CA LEU A 27 -7.00 -11.56 0.05
C LEU A 27 -6.51 -10.63 1.17
N ARG A 28 -5.25 -10.21 1.07
CA ARG A 28 -4.61 -9.23 1.96
C ARG A 28 -4.36 -7.93 1.21
N TRP A 29 -4.41 -6.82 1.93
CA TRP A 29 -4.07 -5.53 1.38
C TRP A 29 -2.54 -5.43 1.24
N ASP A 30 -2.05 -5.20 0.03
CA ASP A 30 -0.62 -5.01 -0.22
C ASP A 30 -0.29 -3.53 -0.01
N ARG A 31 0.66 -3.24 0.89
CA ARG A 31 1.22 -1.89 0.99
C ARG A 31 2.16 -1.77 -0.20
N LYS A 32 1.72 -1.10 -1.27
CA LYS A 32 2.68 -0.48 -2.18
C LYS A 32 3.44 0.54 -1.36
N ASP A 33 4.59 0.14 -0.83
CA ASP A 33 5.54 1.07 -0.25
C ASP A 33 5.75 2.14 -1.30
N SER A 34 5.21 3.32 -1.01
CA SER A 34 5.38 4.52 -1.82
C SER A 34 6.84 4.93 -1.68
N SER A 35 7.71 4.17 -2.33
CA SER A 35 9.07 4.53 -2.67
C SER A 35 9.02 5.57 -3.79
N TYR A 36 8.30 6.67 -3.57
CA TYR A 36 8.82 7.91 -4.09
C TYR A 36 9.83 8.37 -3.05
N ALA A 37 11.07 7.93 -3.20
CA ALA A 37 12.20 8.55 -2.54
C ALA A 37 12.23 10.02 -3.02
N GLN A 38 11.49 10.89 -2.34
CA GLN A 38 11.74 12.32 -2.40
C GLN A 38 12.97 12.58 -1.51
N THR A 39 14.12 12.10 -1.97
CA THR A 39 15.39 12.66 -1.53
C THR A 39 15.46 14.03 -2.16
N ALA A 40 14.89 15.04 -1.49
CA ALA A 40 15.26 16.41 -1.72
C ALA A 40 16.70 16.57 -1.21
N THR A 41 17.68 16.14 -2.01
CA THR A 41 19.04 16.63 -1.89
C THR A 41 19.18 17.76 -2.90
N SER A 42 19.10 18.98 -2.40
CA SER A 42 19.63 20.14 -3.09
C SER A 42 20.30 21.03 -2.05
N ASP A 43 21.36 20.50 -1.43
CA ASP A 43 22.40 21.32 -0.85
C ASP A 43 23.62 21.24 -1.78
N GLY A 44 23.99 22.37 -2.40
CA GLY A 44 25.34 22.56 -2.94
C GLY A 44 25.48 23.13 -4.35
N ALA A 45 25.47 24.46 -4.42
CA ALA A 45 26.30 25.33 -5.28
C ALA A 45 26.06 25.39 -6.81
N GLN A 46 25.31 26.42 -7.22
CA GLN A 46 25.63 27.21 -8.42
C GLN A 46 25.42 28.69 -8.09
N GLY A 47 26.52 29.38 -7.79
CA GLY A 47 26.61 30.83 -7.93
C GLY A 47 27.40 31.12 -9.20
N CYS A 48 26.81 31.87 -10.11
CA CYS A 48 27.47 32.42 -11.30
C CYS A 48 28.07 33.80 -10.96
N ASP A 49 29.39 33.92 -11.07
CA ASP A 49 30.13 35.07 -11.62
C ASP A 49 31.48 34.55 -12.15
#